data_AF-A0A493TLU3-F1
#
_entry.id   AF-A0A493TLU3-F1
#
_cell.length_a   1.000
_cell.length_b   1.000
_cell.length_c   1.000
_cell.angle_alpha   90.00
_cell.angle_beta   90.00
_cell.angle_gamma   90.00
#
_symmetry.space_group_name_H-M   'P 1'
#
loop_
_entity.id
_entity.type
_entity.pdbx_description
1 polymer ?
#
loop_
_entity_poly.entity_id
_entity_poly.type
_entity_poly.pdbx_seq_one_letter_code
_entity_poly.pdbx_strand_id
1 'polypeptide(L)'
;TAERILSSLVPKCEKCQGVVKPDIVFFGESLPSRFFTLLQSDFQKVDLLLIMGTSLQVQPFASLVSRVPASTPRLLINKEKTGQSDPLMSLMGFGCGMDFDSDKAYRDVAWLGDCDQGCLELAELLGWKEELQDLVRKEHAAIDAKARGGEEKAGGSLQKAGGSPKKAGEGPKKAGGGNE
;
A
#
# COMPACT_ATOMS: atom_id res chain seq x y z
N THR A 1 -14.47 4.58 -11.13
CA THR A 1 -13.00 4.64 -11.15
C THR A 1 -12.36 3.28 -11.39
N ALA A 2 -12.72 2.24 -10.63
CA ALA A 2 -12.21 0.87 -10.85
C ALA A 2 -12.42 0.37 -12.30
N GLU A 3 -13.62 0.54 -12.86
CA GLU A 3 -13.92 0.16 -14.26
C GLU A 3 -13.02 0.88 -15.28
N ARG A 4 -12.69 2.15 -15.04
CA ARG A 4 -11.83 2.93 -15.96
C ARG A 4 -10.36 2.49 -15.91
N ILE A 5 -9.90 2.02 -14.74
CA ILE A 5 -8.56 1.42 -14.58
C ILE A 5 -8.51 0.11 -15.38
N LEU A 6 -9.52 -0.74 -15.26
CA LEU A 6 -9.60 -2.03 -15.94
C LEU A 6 -9.79 -1.90 -17.47
N SER A 7 -10.42 -0.81 -17.92
CA SER A 7 -10.62 -0.54 -19.34
C SER A 7 -9.41 0.11 -20.04
N SER A 8 -8.28 0.28 -19.34
CA SER A 8 -7.06 0.93 -19.86
C SER A 8 -7.28 2.35 -20.41
N LEU A 9 -8.30 3.06 -19.92
CA LEU A 9 -8.60 4.43 -20.33
C LEU A 9 -8.04 5.41 -19.31
N VAL A 10 -7.43 6.51 -19.79
CA VAL A 10 -6.98 7.59 -18.91
C VAL A 10 -8.21 8.26 -18.27
N PRO A 11 -8.35 8.23 -16.94
CA PRO A 11 -9.53 8.78 -16.29
C PRO A 11 -9.54 10.30 -16.42
N LYS A 12 -10.63 10.84 -16.99
CA LYS A 12 -10.89 12.28 -17.13
C LYS A 12 -12.06 12.73 -16.26
N CYS A 13 -11.98 13.96 -15.76
CA CYS A 13 -13.02 14.61 -14.98
C CYS A 13 -14.23 14.89 -15.86
N GLU A 14 -15.42 14.52 -15.39
CA GLU A 14 -16.66 14.68 -16.16
C GLU A 14 -17.05 16.16 -16.36
N LYS A 15 -16.60 17.05 -15.47
CA LYS A 15 -16.92 18.49 -15.50
C LYS A 15 -15.91 19.31 -16.31
N CYS A 16 -14.62 19.09 -16.11
CA CYS A 16 -13.56 19.92 -16.71
C CYS A 16 -12.67 19.20 -17.72
N GLN A 17 -12.88 17.89 -17.94
CA GLN A 17 -12.10 17.04 -18.86
C GLN A 17 -10.60 16.90 -18.52
N GLY A 18 -10.14 17.47 -17.40
CA GLY A 18 -8.78 17.30 -16.88
C GLY A 18 -8.50 15.86 -16.45
N VAL A 19 -7.21 15.49 -16.39
CA VAL A 19 -6.77 14.17 -15.94
C VAL A 19 -7.06 14.00 -14.45
N VAL A 20 -7.67 12.88 -14.08
CA VAL A 20 -7.94 12.53 -12.68
C VAL A 20 -6.79 11.68 -12.17
N LYS A 21 -6.07 12.19 -11.17
CA LYS A 21 -5.04 11.46 -10.45
C LYS A 21 -5.65 10.86 -9.17
N PRO A 22 -5.37 9.59 -8.81
CA PRO A 22 -5.71 9.09 -7.50
C PRO A 22 -4.99 9.90 -6.42
N ASP A 23 -5.55 9.92 -5.21
CA ASP A 23 -4.99 10.64 -4.06
C ASP A 23 -3.80 9.87 -3.44
N ILE A 24 -2.74 9.75 -4.23
CA ILE A 24 -1.43 9.20 -3.85
C ILE A 24 -0.37 10.26 -4.08
N VAL A 25 0.71 10.20 -3.30
CA VAL A 25 1.84 11.14 -3.42
C VAL A 25 2.85 10.56 -4.41
N PHE A 26 3.06 11.24 -5.52
CA PHE A 26 4.14 10.94 -6.47
C PHE A 26 5.45 11.58 -5.99
N PHE A 27 6.58 11.10 -6.51
CA PHE A 27 7.87 11.74 -6.27
C PHE A 27 7.84 13.21 -6.72
N GLY A 28 8.35 14.10 -5.87
CA GLY A 28 8.33 15.55 -6.09
C GLY A 28 7.06 16.25 -5.61
N GLU A 29 6.00 15.52 -5.25
CA GLU A 29 4.83 16.12 -4.61
C GLU A 29 5.05 16.29 -3.10
N SER A 30 4.37 17.29 -2.53
CA SER A 30 4.35 17.50 -1.08
C SER A 30 3.52 16.42 -0.40
N LEU A 31 3.97 15.96 0.77
CA LEU A 31 3.15 15.11 1.62
C LEU A 31 1.90 15.85 2.12
N PRO A 32 0.81 15.14 2.43
CA PRO A 32 -0.39 15.73 3.02
C PRO A 32 -0.07 16.50 4.30
N SER A 33 -0.70 17.65 4.52
CA SER A 33 -0.49 18.49 5.72
C SER A 33 -0.66 17.72 7.02
N ARG A 34 -1.61 16.77 7.05
CA ARG A 34 -1.85 15.87 8.19
C ARG A 34 -0.60 15.14 8.65
N PHE A 35 0.29 14.75 7.73
CA PHE A 35 1.56 14.09 8.06
C PHE A 35 2.39 14.95 9.03
N PHE A 36 2.56 16.23 8.72
CA PHE A 36 3.38 17.15 9.52
C PHE A 36 2.72 17.53 10.85
N THR A 37 1.39 17.70 10.85
CA THR A 37 0.63 17.97 12.08
C THR A 37 0.77 16.83 13.08
N LEU A 38 0.56 15.59 12.64
CA LEU A 38 0.67 14.41 13.50
C LEU A 38 2.11 14.13 13.91
N LEU A 39 3.07 14.35 13.02
CA LEU A 39 4.48 14.23 13.36
C LEU A 39 4.86 15.08 14.58
N GLN A 40 4.33 16.29 14.67
CA GLN A 40 4.62 17.19 15.79
C GLN A 40 3.94 16.75 17.10
N SER A 41 2.71 16.22 17.04
CA SER A 41 1.97 15.80 18.23
C SER A 41 2.36 14.43 18.76
N ASP A 42 2.57 13.47 17.86
CA ASP A 42 2.63 12.06 18.19
C ASP A 42 4.04 11.68 18.67
N PHE A 43 5.07 12.17 17.97
CA PHE A 43 6.45 11.82 18.26
C PHE A 43 6.99 12.46 19.54
N GLN A 44 6.29 13.43 20.12
CA GLN A 44 6.65 13.96 21.46
C GLN A 44 6.19 13.05 22.60
N LYS A 45 5.24 12.14 22.35
CA LYS A 45 4.56 11.34 23.39
C LYS A 45 4.72 9.84 23.17
N VAL A 46 5.61 9.44 22.26
CA VAL A 46 5.76 8.05 21.85
C VAL A 46 6.69 7.29 22.79
N ASP A 47 6.17 6.22 23.37
CA ASP A 47 6.90 5.35 24.30
C ASP A 47 7.57 4.16 23.62
N LEU A 48 7.14 3.79 22.41
CA LEU A 48 7.72 2.73 21.58
C LEU A 48 7.51 3.06 20.10
N LEU A 49 8.54 2.93 19.27
CA LEU A 49 8.42 2.98 17.83
C LEU A 49 8.51 1.58 17.23
N LEU A 50 7.41 1.11 16.63
CA LEU A 50 7.37 -0.15 15.87
C LEU A 50 7.50 0.14 14.38
N ILE A 51 8.54 -0.39 13.75
CA ILE A 51 8.87 -0.20 12.33
C ILE A 51 8.76 -1.55 11.63
N MET A 52 7.93 -1.65 10.60
CA MET A 52 7.68 -2.91 9.92
C MET A 52 7.69 -2.74 8.40
N GLY A 53 8.30 -3.70 7.69
CA GLY A 53 8.15 -3.85 6.23
C GLY A 53 8.59 -2.63 5.40
N THR A 54 9.65 -1.94 5.78
CA THR A 54 10.16 -0.75 5.06
C THR A 54 11.68 -0.77 4.97
N SER A 55 12.24 -0.24 3.88
CA SER A 55 13.68 -0.07 3.70
C SER A 55 14.21 1.27 4.25
N LEU A 56 13.32 2.17 4.68
CA LEU A 56 13.63 3.53 5.16
C LEU A 56 14.52 4.33 4.20
N GLN A 57 14.28 4.24 2.88
CA GLN A 57 15.05 4.96 1.86
C GLN A 57 14.39 6.26 1.38
N VAL A 58 13.07 6.42 1.58
CA VAL A 58 12.30 7.53 1.01
C VAL A 58 12.11 8.64 2.04
N GLN A 59 12.59 9.84 1.71
CA GLN A 59 12.39 11.03 2.54
C GLN A 59 11.07 11.74 2.23
N PRO A 60 10.45 12.42 3.20
CA PRO A 60 10.92 12.60 4.60
C PRO A 60 10.54 11.44 5.54
N PHE A 61 9.88 10.38 5.06
CA PHE A 61 9.40 9.27 5.90
C PHE A 61 10.54 8.56 6.64
N ALA A 62 11.67 8.32 5.99
CA ALA A 62 12.84 7.69 6.61
C ALA A 62 13.36 8.48 7.84
N SER A 63 13.24 9.82 7.84
CA SER A 63 13.69 10.65 8.96
C SER A 63 12.90 10.47 10.25
N LEU A 64 11.72 9.84 10.19
CA LEU A 64 10.84 9.66 11.35
C LEU A 64 11.53 8.90 12.49
N VAL A 65 12.38 7.93 12.17
CA VAL A 65 13.11 7.15 13.18
C VAL A 65 14.01 7.99 14.07
N SER A 66 14.42 9.18 13.59
CA SER A 66 15.27 10.11 14.34
C SER A 66 14.49 11.19 15.09
N ARG A 67 13.15 11.19 14.97
CA ARG A 67 12.28 12.19 15.62
C ARG A 67 11.73 11.77 16.98
N VAL A 68 11.93 10.51 17.36
CA VAL A 68 11.52 10.00 18.67
C VAL A 68 12.50 10.43 19.77
N PRO A 69 12.05 10.59 21.02
CA PRO A 69 12.91 10.87 22.16
C PRO A 69 14.07 9.87 22.29
N ALA A 70 15.20 10.32 22.85
CA ALA A 70 16.37 9.47 23.05
C ALA A 70 16.05 8.20 23.88
N SER A 71 15.15 8.30 24.85
CA SER A 71 14.75 7.17 25.69
C SER A 71 13.81 6.17 25.02
N THR A 72 13.16 6.53 23.91
CA THR A 72 12.12 5.70 23.28
C THR A 72 12.76 4.50 22.57
N PRO A 73 12.43 3.25 22.98
CA PRO A 73 12.86 2.05 22.27
C PRO A 73 12.28 2.00 20.85
N ARG A 74 13.03 1.38 19.93
CA ARG A 74 12.63 1.19 18.54
C ARG A 74 12.77 -0.29 18.16
N LEU A 75 11.67 -0.90 17.74
CA LEU A 75 11.66 -2.29 17.26
C LEU A 75 11.47 -2.30 15.75
N LEU A 76 12.41 -2.90 15.04
CA LEU A 76 12.34 -3.20 13.62
C LEU A 76 11.93 -4.65 13.42
N ILE A 77 10.83 -4.90 12.71
CA ILE A 77 10.42 -6.22 12.21
C ILE A 77 10.51 -6.18 10.69
N ASN A 78 11.58 -6.70 10.12
CA ASN A 78 11.82 -6.61 8.69
C ASN A 78 12.70 -7.77 8.18
N LYS A 79 12.71 -8.01 6.87
CA LYS A 79 13.57 -9.06 6.29
C LYS A 79 15.06 -8.75 6.41
N GLU A 80 15.41 -7.47 6.41
CA GLU A 80 16.77 -6.96 6.47
C GLU A 80 16.87 -5.78 7.44
N LYS A 81 18.06 -5.54 7.96
CA LYS A 81 18.34 -4.32 8.74
C LYS A 81 18.27 -3.11 7.82
N THR A 82 17.67 -2.05 8.32
CA THR A 82 17.38 -0.81 7.59
C THR A 82 17.58 0.38 8.52
N GLY A 83 17.81 1.58 7.97
CA GLY A 83 17.85 2.82 8.75
C GLY A 83 19.02 2.92 9.72
N GLN A 84 20.05 2.09 9.57
CA GLN A 84 21.27 2.19 10.35
C GLN A 84 21.96 3.53 10.06
N SER A 85 22.54 4.13 11.10
CA SER A 85 23.34 5.33 10.91
C SER A 85 24.54 5.02 10.03
N ASP A 86 24.75 5.82 8.99
CA ASP A 86 25.98 5.76 8.22
C ASP A 86 27.18 6.10 9.16
N PRO A 87 28.22 5.24 9.23
CA PRO A 87 29.33 5.42 10.16
C PRO A 87 30.07 6.75 10.00
N LEU A 88 30.17 7.26 8.77
CA LEU A 88 30.83 8.53 8.47
C LEU A 88 29.97 9.70 8.96
N MET A 89 28.66 9.68 8.70
CA MET A 89 27.72 10.68 9.23
C MET A 89 27.68 10.68 10.76
N SER A 90 27.68 9.50 11.38
CA SER A 90 27.71 9.37 12.83
C SER A 90 28.98 9.95 13.45
N LEU A 91 30.14 9.76 12.81
CA LEU A 91 31.41 10.32 13.26
C LEU A 91 31.43 11.85 13.19
N MET A 92 30.73 12.44 12.22
CA MET A 92 30.59 13.90 12.08
C MET A 92 29.52 14.52 13.01
N GLY A 93 28.94 13.75 13.93
CA GLY A 93 27.92 14.24 14.87
C GLY A 93 26.52 14.37 14.27
N PHE A 94 26.31 13.88 13.05
CA PHE A 94 25.01 13.79 12.38
C PHE A 94 24.44 12.37 12.47
N GLY A 95 24.68 11.68 13.59
CA GLY A 95 24.20 10.31 13.82
C GLY A 95 22.68 10.23 13.96
N CYS A 96 21.96 10.43 12.85
CA CYS A 96 20.52 10.23 12.76
C CYS A 96 20.25 8.87 12.10
N GLY A 97 20.09 7.84 12.94
CA GLY A 97 19.82 6.48 12.50
C GLY A 97 19.53 5.52 13.64
N MET A 98 19.44 4.24 13.31
CA MET A 98 19.32 3.13 14.26
C MET A 98 20.68 2.47 14.49
N ASP A 99 20.86 1.93 15.68
CA ASP A 99 22.06 1.22 16.10
C ASP A 99 21.68 -0.08 16.81
N PHE A 100 21.78 -1.18 16.07
CA PHE A 100 21.36 -2.51 16.52
C PHE A 100 22.50 -3.34 17.13
N ASP A 101 23.75 -3.05 16.77
CA ASP A 101 24.86 -3.99 16.95
C ASP A 101 26.09 -3.38 17.62
N SER A 102 26.18 -2.06 17.76
CA SER A 102 27.35 -1.47 18.41
C SER A 102 27.34 -1.73 19.91
N ASP A 103 28.51 -1.65 20.56
CA ASP A 103 28.62 -1.74 22.03
C ASP A 103 27.86 -0.62 22.77
N LYS A 104 27.43 0.41 22.04
CA LYS A 104 26.64 1.54 22.55
C LYS A 104 25.14 1.38 22.29
N ALA A 105 24.72 0.33 21.58
CA ALA A 105 23.32 0.06 21.30
C ALA A 105 22.57 -0.17 22.61
N TYR A 106 21.55 0.66 22.87
CA TYR A 106 20.80 0.63 24.14
C TYR A 106 19.29 0.54 23.98
N ARG A 107 18.76 0.78 22.77
CA ARG A 107 17.32 0.98 22.56
C ARG A 107 16.74 0.45 21.25
N ASP A 108 17.59 0.03 20.31
CA ASP A 108 17.12 -0.44 19.00
C ASP A 108 17.25 -1.95 18.92
N VAL A 109 16.15 -2.59 18.51
CA VAL A 109 16.07 -4.04 18.38
C VAL A 109 15.65 -4.36 16.95
N ALA A 110 16.32 -5.32 16.33
CA ALA A 110 15.96 -5.84 15.01
C ALA A 110 15.55 -7.31 15.12
N TRP A 111 14.30 -7.59 14.77
CA TRP A 111 13.80 -8.93 14.49
C TRP A 111 13.80 -9.13 12.97
N LEU A 112 14.49 -10.19 12.50
CA LEU A 112 14.73 -10.42 11.09
C LEU A 112 13.89 -11.58 10.54
N GLY A 113 12.99 -11.28 9.61
CA GLY A 113 12.11 -12.27 8.99
C GLY A 113 10.88 -11.65 8.32
N ASP A 114 9.86 -12.47 8.07
CA ASP A 114 8.58 -12.01 7.56
C ASP A 114 7.79 -11.25 8.63
N CYS A 115 7.20 -10.11 8.25
CA CYS A 115 6.51 -9.22 9.21
C CYS A 115 5.37 -9.93 9.94
N ASP A 116 4.60 -10.77 9.25
CA ASP A 116 3.50 -11.52 9.85
C ASP A 116 4.00 -12.45 10.96
N GLN A 117 5.13 -13.13 10.74
CA GLN A 117 5.69 -14.05 11.71
C GLN A 117 6.27 -13.30 12.92
N GLY A 118 6.95 -12.16 12.70
CA GLY A 118 7.44 -11.33 13.79
C GLY A 118 6.29 -10.73 14.62
N CYS A 119 5.19 -10.34 13.97
CA CYS A 119 3.98 -9.89 14.67
C CYS A 119 3.33 -11.02 15.48
N LEU A 120 3.30 -12.25 14.97
CA LEU A 120 2.77 -13.42 15.68
C LEU A 120 3.63 -13.77 16.91
N GLU A 121 4.96 -13.74 16.78
CA GLU A 121 5.86 -13.97 17.91
C GLU A 121 5.73 -12.87 18.97
N LEU A 122 5.65 -11.60 18.55
CA LEU A 122 5.39 -10.50 19.47
C LEU A 122 4.03 -10.65 20.17
N ALA A 123 2.99 -11.02 19.43
CA ALA A 123 1.66 -11.27 19.98
C ALA A 123 1.67 -12.47 20.95
N GLU A 124 2.47 -13.51 20.70
CA GLU A 124 2.64 -14.64 21.60
C GLU A 124 3.25 -14.21 22.94
N LEU A 125 4.30 -13.40 22.90
CA LEU A 125 4.94 -12.85 24.11
C LEU A 125 4.01 -11.93 24.91
N LEU A 126 3.08 -11.25 24.24
CA LEU A 126 2.06 -10.40 24.87
C LEU A 126 0.80 -11.16 25.30
N GLY A 127 0.67 -12.45 24.94
CA GLY A 127 -0.52 -13.26 25.21
C GLY A 127 -1.72 -12.98 24.31
N TRP A 128 -1.52 -12.35 23.15
CA TRP A 128 -2.56 -11.96 22.17
C TRP A 128 -2.63 -12.85 20.94
N LYS A 129 -1.81 -13.91 20.87
CA LYS A 129 -1.69 -14.75 19.66
C LYS A 129 -3.03 -15.33 19.19
N GLU A 130 -3.79 -15.96 20.08
CA GLU A 130 -5.08 -16.57 19.74
C GLU A 130 -6.10 -15.51 19.30
N GLU A 131 -6.16 -14.38 20.01
CA GLU A 131 -7.05 -13.26 19.68
C GLU A 131 -6.73 -12.69 18.29
N LEU A 132 -5.45 -12.48 17.99
CA LEU A 132 -5.00 -11.99 16.69
C LEU A 132 -5.35 -12.98 15.57
N GLN A 133 -5.13 -14.28 15.79
CA GLN A 133 -5.44 -15.32 14.81
C GLN A 133 -6.95 -15.43 14.56
N ASP A 134 -7.78 -15.34 15.60
CA ASP A 134 -9.23 -15.31 15.48
C ASP A 134 -9.72 -14.09 14.69
N LEU A 135 -9.16 -12.91 14.99
CA LEU A 135 -9.48 -11.69 14.27
C LEU A 135 -9.14 -11.82 12.78
N VAL A 136 -7.94 -12.28 12.46
CA VAL A 136 -7.49 -12.49 11.07
C VAL A 136 -8.41 -13.48 10.34
N ARG A 137 -8.72 -14.63 10.95
CA ARG A 137 -9.61 -15.64 10.36
C ARG A 137 -10.99 -15.06 10.07
N LYS A 138 -11.56 -14.33 11.02
CA LYS A 138 -12.89 -13.71 10.88
C LYS A 138 -12.93 -12.67 9.77
N GLU A 139 -11.95 -11.77 9.74
CA GLU A 139 -11.92 -10.69 8.74
C GLU A 139 -11.61 -11.22 7.33
N HIS A 140 -10.72 -12.21 7.19
CA HIS A 140 -10.50 -12.89 5.91
C HIS A 140 -11.78 -13.55 5.38
N ALA A 141 -12.50 -14.29 6.23
CA ALA A 141 -13.78 -14.88 5.85
C ALA A 141 -14.82 -13.83 5.44
N ALA A 142 -14.85 -12.67 6.14
CA ALA A 142 -15.75 -11.58 5.80
C ALA A 142 -15.41 -10.91 4.47
N ILE A 143 -14.11 -10.76 4.16
CA ILE A 143 -13.64 -10.24 2.87
C ILE A 143 -13.99 -11.21 1.74
N ASP A 144 -13.71 -12.51 1.91
CA ASP A 144 -14.02 -13.54 0.90
C ASP A 144 -15.52 -13.67 0.65
N ALA A 145 -16.35 -13.50 1.69
CA ALA A 145 -17.81 -13.48 1.54
C ALA A 145 -18.28 -12.24 0.75
N LYS A 146 -17.70 -11.06 1.03
CA LYS A 146 -18.01 -9.83 0.29
C LYS A 146 -17.58 -9.91 -1.17
N ALA A 147 -16.43 -10.53 -1.46
CA ALA A 147 -15.95 -10.75 -2.81
C ALA A 147 -16.93 -11.62 -3.60
N ARG A 148 -17.33 -12.78 -3.05
CA ARG A 148 -18.31 -13.70 -3.66
C ARG A 148 -19.68 -13.06 -3.89
N GLY A 149 -20.17 -12.29 -2.92
CA GLY A 149 -21.44 -11.55 -3.06
C GLY A 149 -21.39 -10.39 -4.07
N GLY A 150 -20.20 -9.88 -4.39
CA GLY A 150 -19.98 -8.91 -5.46
C GLY A 150 -20.00 -9.54 -6.86
N GLU A 151 -19.46 -10.76 -6.99
CA GLU A 151 -19.48 -11.53 -8.24
C GLU A 151 -20.90 -12.00 -8.62
N GLU A 152 -21.71 -12.44 -7.66
CA GLU A 152 -23.12 -12.81 -7.93
C GLU A 152 -23.97 -11.61 -8.38
N LYS A 153 -23.71 -10.40 -7.87
CA LYS A 153 -24.39 -9.17 -8.32
C LYS A 153 -23.93 -8.68 -9.69
N ALA A 154 -22.68 -8.95 -10.08
CA ALA A 154 -22.17 -8.65 -11.42
C ALA A 154 -22.70 -9.63 -12.48
N GLY A 155 -22.94 -10.89 -12.11
CA GLY A 155 -23.48 -11.93 -13.01
C GLY A 155 -24.98 -11.83 -13.33
N GLY A 156 -25.75 -11.06 -12.56
CA GLY A 156 -27.21 -10.95 -12.71
C GLY A 156 -27.72 -10.05 -13.85
N SER A 157 -26.85 -9.29 -14.52
CA SER A 157 -27.28 -8.28 -15.53
C SER A 157 -27.17 -8.73 -16.99
N LEU A 158 -26.72 -9.96 -17.28
CA LEU A 158 -26.74 -10.52 -18.63
C LEU A 158 -27.65 -11.75 -18.70
N GLN A 159 -28.97 -11.54 -18.83
CA GLN A 159 -29.87 -12.44 -19.56
C GLN A 159 -31.30 -11.85 -19.63
N LYS A 160 -31.64 -11.27 -20.79
CA LYS A 160 -32.83 -11.62 -21.62
C LYS A 160 -33.11 -10.51 -22.65
N ALA A 161 -32.62 -10.72 -23.86
CA ALA A 161 -33.25 -10.21 -25.08
C ALA A 161 -32.92 -11.19 -26.23
N GLY A 162 -33.48 -12.39 -26.15
CA GLY A 162 -33.49 -13.33 -27.27
C GLY A 162 -34.61 -12.97 -28.24
N GLY A 163 -34.25 -12.45 -29.41
CA GLY A 163 -35.16 -12.25 -30.54
C GLY A 163 -34.37 -12.30 -31.84
N SER A 164 -34.41 -13.45 -32.53
CA SER A 164 -33.86 -13.60 -33.89
C SER A 164 -34.60 -12.70 -34.89
N PRO A 165 -33.98 -12.32 -36.02
CA PRO A 165 -34.39 -12.97 -37.27
C PRO A 165 -33.31 -13.18 -38.35
N LYS A 166 -33.43 -14.35 -38.99
CA LYS A 166 -33.39 -14.72 -40.43
C LYS A 166 -32.28 -14.21 -41.39
N LYS A 167 -31.68 -15.22 -42.05
CA LYS A 167 -30.76 -15.20 -43.20
C LYS A 167 -31.34 -14.59 -44.49
N ALA A 168 -30.48 -13.91 -45.24
CA ALA A 168 -30.37 -13.90 -46.72
C ALA A 168 -28.90 -13.56 -47.02
N GLY A 169 -28.09 -14.25 -47.83
CA GLY A 169 -28.32 -14.86 -49.14
C GLY A 169 -27.34 -14.19 -50.11
N GLU A 170 -26.21 -14.83 -50.42
CA GLU A 170 -25.10 -14.30 -51.22
C GLU A 170 -25.39 -14.16 -52.73
N GLY A 171 -24.87 -13.07 -53.31
CA GLY A 171 -24.19 -12.99 -54.62
C GLY A 171 -25.01 -12.56 -55.85
N PRO A 172 -24.38 -12.22 -57.00
CA PRO A 172 -22.97 -11.85 -57.22
C PRO A 172 -22.74 -10.58 -58.11
N LYS A 173 -21.46 -10.22 -58.22
CA LYS A 173 -20.80 -9.16 -59.01
C LYS A 173 -21.28 -9.00 -60.47
N LYS A 174 -21.26 -7.77 -60.99
CA LYS A 174 -20.88 -7.44 -62.38
C LYS A 174 -20.24 -6.04 -62.51
N ALA A 175 -19.35 -5.95 -63.50
CA ALA A 175 -18.45 -4.85 -63.84
C ALA A 175 -18.97 -3.94 -64.97
N GLY A 176 -18.27 -2.82 -65.18
CA GLY A 176 -18.43 -1.86 -66.31
C GLY A 176 -19.15 -0.59 -65.86
N GLY A 177 -18.72 0.64 -66.10
CA GLY A 177 -17.84 1.20 -67.13
C GLY A 177 -18.61 2.32 -67.84
N GLY A 178 -18.08 3.55 -67.90
CA GLY A 178 -18.57 4.61 -68.81
C GLY A 178 -18.78 6.00 -68.21
N ASN A 179 -18.23 6.99 -68.93
CA ASN A 179 -18.34 8.47 -68.90
C ASN A 179 -19.71 9.03 -68.46
N GLU A 180 -19.87 10.29 -68.02
CA GLU A 180 -19.22 11.58 -68.33
C GLU A 180 -19.08 12.48 -67.09
#